data_AF-A0A534ZMI8-F1
#
_entry.id   AF-A0A534ZMI8-F1
#
_cell.length_a   1.000
_cell.length_b   1.000
_cell.length_c   1.000
_cell.angle_alpha   90.00
_cell.angle_beta   90.00
_cell.angle_gamma   90.00
#
_symmetry.space_group_name_H-M   'P 1'
#
loop_
_entity.id
_entity.type
_entity.pdbx_description
1 polymer ?
#
loop_
_entity_poly.entity_id
_entity_poly.type
_entity_poly.pdbx_seq_one_letter_code
_entity_poly.pdbx_strand_id
1 'polypeptide(L)' 'MAVRHKHLKLEQKKIDRARRLLGTDTEQETLERALDIILAEERILRAHRRVGGIGGIVDVFGRR' A
#
# COMPACT_ATOMS: atom_id res chain seq x y z
N MET A 1 7.81 -12.11 11.93
CA MET A 1 8.77 -11.84 10.85
C MET A 1 10.14 -11.61 11.49
N ALA A 2 11.22 -12.19 10.95
CA ALA A 2 12.55 -12.02 11.54
C ALA A 2 13.19 -10.72 11.04
N VAL A 3 13.43 -9.77 11.94
CA VAL A 3 14.14 -8.52 11.62
C VAL A 3 15.61 -8.85 11.40
N ARG A 4 16.19 -8.36 10.29
CA ARG A 4 17.62 -8.50 10.00
C ARG A 4 18.21 -7.13 9.66
N HIS A 5 19.37 -6.83 10.22
CA HIS A 5 20.13 -5.65 9.83
C HIS A 5 20.63 -5.78 8.38
N LYS A 6 20.44 -4.71 7.61
CA LYS A 6 20.88 -4.60 6.22
C LYS A 6 21.65 -3.31 6.05
N HIS A 7 22.81 -3.37 5.42
CA HIS A 7 23.55 -2.19 5.00
C HIS A 7 23.16 -1.87 3.56
N LEU A 8 22.38 -0.80 3.38
CA LEU A 8 21.90 -0.33 2.08
C LEU A 8 22.41 1.09 1.83
N LYS A 9 22.62 1.43 0.55
CA LYS A 9 22.85 2.81 0.13
C LYS A 9 21.54 3.35 -0.45
N LEU A 10 20.92 4.27 0.27
CA LEU A 10 19.63 4.87 -0.11
C LEU A 10 19.81 6.37 -0.31
N GLU A 11 18.94 6.95 -1.13
CA GLU A 11 18.95 8.38 -1.37
C GLU A 11 18.20 9.11 -0.23
N GLN A 12 18.94 9.83 0.61
CA GLN A 12 18.40 10.47 1.83
C GLN A 12 17.15 11.33 1.55
N LYS A 13 17.17 12.11 0.46
CA LYS A 13 16.04 12.98 0.09
C LYS A 13 14.73 12.22 -0.11
N LYS A 14 14.78 10.98 -0.61
CA LYS A 14 13.59 10.12 -0.76
C LYS A 14 13.09 9.64 0.59
N ILE A 15 14.00 9.25 1.49
CA ILE A 15 13.66 8.82 2.85
C ILE A 15 13.05 9.98 3.64
N ASP A 16 13.61 11.18 3.58
CA ASP A 16 13.08 12.36 4.27
C ASP A 16 11.69 12.77 3.76
N ARG A 17 11.44 12.59 2.45
CA ARG A 17 10.12 12.82 1.87
C ARG A 17 9.13 11.76 2.33
N ALA A 18 9.53 10.49 2.31
CA ALA A 18 8.70 9.38 2.77
C ALA A 18 8.37 9.52 4.27
N ARG A 19 9.34 9.92 5.11
CA ARG A 19 9.14 10.22 6.54
C ARG A 19 8.05 11.26 6.77
N ARG A 20 8.13 12.39 6.06
CA ARG A 20 7.12 13.46 6.14
C ARG A 20 5.75 13.02 5.64
N LEU A 21 5.71 12.23 4.57
CA LEU A 21 4.46 11.71 4.00
C LEU A 21 3.80 10.67 4.91
N LEU A 22 4.60 9.80 5.53
CA LEU A 22 4.12 8.69 6.35
C LEU A 22 3.97 9.05 7.84
N GLY A 23 4.53 10.18 8.27
CA GLY A 23 4.49 10.65 9.66
C GLY A 23 5.34 9.81 10.60
N THR A 24 6.50 9.31 10.14
CA THR A 24 7.34 8.37 10.87
C THR A 24 8.60 9.01 11.47
N ASP A 25 9.01 8.48 12.62
CA ASP A 25 10.08 9.05 13.44
C ASP A 25 11.46 8.51 13.06
N THR A 26 11.53 7.33 12.44
CA THR A 26 12.80 6.71 12.04
C THR A 26 12.81 6.24 10.59
N GLU A 27 14.00 6.13 9.99
CA GLU A 27 14.14 5.59 8.64
C GLU A 27 13.69 4.14 8.54
N GLN A 28 13.98 3.33 9.57
CA GLN A 28 13.53 1.95 9.65
C GLN A 28 11.99 1.88 9.64
N GLU A 29 11.32 2.64 10.51
CA GLU A 29 9.86 2.70 10.55
C GLU A 29 9.27 3.14 9.21
N THR A 30 9.92 4.09 8.55
CA THR A 30 9.52 4.58 7.22
C THR A 30 9.56 3.47 6.18
N LEU A 31 10.65 2.70 6.16
CA LEU A 31 10.81 1.59 5.22
C LEU A 31 9.82 0.47 5.49
N GLU A 32 9.66 0.06 6.75
CA GLU A 32 8.69 -0.98 7.13
C GLU A 32 7.26 -0.56 6.77
N ARG A 33 6.85 0.67 7.13
CA ARG A 33 5.50 1.18 6.82
C ARG A 33 5.26 1.33 5.32
N ALA A 34 6.27 1.77 4.56
CA ALA A 34 6.16 1.83 3.11
C ALA A 34 5.97 0.43 2.48
N LEU A 35 6.69 -0.58 2.98
CA LEU A 35 6.54 -1.96 2.53
C LEU A 35 5.16 -2.52 2.88
N ASP A 36 4.68 -2.27 4.10
CA ASP A 36 3.34 -2.70 4.54
C ASP A 36 2.24 -2.13 3.64
N ILE A 37 2.33 -0.84 3.27
CA ILE A 37 1.36 -0.19 2.37
C ILE A 37 1.35 -0.87 1.00
N ILE A 38 2.52 -1.10 0.41
CA ILE A 38 2.63 -1.72 -0.92
C ILE A 38 2.11 -3.17 -0.90
N LEU A 39 2.42 -3.92 0.15
CA LEU A 39 1.93 -5.30 0.30
C LEU A 39 0.42 -5.35 0.51
N ALA A 40 -0.14 -4.40 1.25
CA ALA A 40 -1.59 -4.27 1.41
C ALA A 40 -2.26 -3.89 0.08
N GLU A 41 -1.69 -2.93 -0.66
CA GLU A 41 -2.20 -2.51 -1.97
C GLU A 41 -2.23 -3.67 -2.95
N GLU A 42 -1.15 -4.45 -3.08
CA GLU A 42 -1.10 -5.58 -4.01
C GLU A 42 -2.13 -6.66 -3.64
N ARG A 43 -2.44 -6.86 -2.35
CA ARG A 43 -3.53 -7.75 -1.93
C ARG A 43 -4.89 -7.24 -2.40
N ILE A 44 -5.16 -5.94 -2.26
CA ILE A 44 -6.41 -5.31 -2.70
C ILE A 44 -6.53 -5.40 -4.22
N LEU A 45 -5.47 -5.04 -4.96
CA LEU A 45 -5.47 -5.09 -6.42
C LEU A 45 -5.64 -6.53 -6.94
N ARG A 46 -5.01 -7.52 -6.31
CA ARG A 46 -5.24 -8.94 -6.64
C ARG A 46 -6.68 -9.37 -6.38
N ALA A 47 -7.25 -8.98 -5.25
CA ALA A 47 -8.64 -9.25 -4.95
C ALA A 47 -9.53 -8.61 -6.02
N HIS A 48 -9.33 -7.33 -6.32
CA HIS A 48 -10.10 -6.60 -7.33
C HIS A 48 -10.00 -7.24 -8.72
N ARG A 49 -8.78 -7.63 -9.16
CA ARG A 49 -8.59 -8.39 -10.41
C ARG A 49 -9.33 -9.72 -10.41
N ARG A 50 -9.37 -10.42 -9.27
CA ARG A 50 -10.09 -11.70 -9.13
C ARG A 50 -11.61 -11.51 -9.18
N VAL A 51 -12.12 -10.41 -8.64
CA VAL A 51 -13.57 -10.10 -8.65
C VAL A 51 -14.00 -9.41 -9.96
N GLY A 52 -13.06 -9.06 -10.84
CA GLY A 52 -13.24 -8.24 -12.04
C GLY A 52 -14.40 -8.66 -12.95
N GLY A 53 -15.60 -8.16 -12.66
CA GLY A 53 -16.81 -8.39 -13.44
C GLY A 53 -18.07 -8.71 -12.62
N ILE A 54 -17.96 -9.07 -11.34
CA ILE A 54 -19.13 -9.44 -10.52
C ILE A 54 -19.62 -8.21 -9.74
N GLY A 55 -20.15 -7.22 -10.45
CA GLY A 55 -20.60 -5.96 -9.85
C GLY A 55 -21.40 -5.14 -10.84
N GLY A 56 -22.54 -5.66 -11.27
CA GLY A 56 -23.51 -4.89 -12.05
C GLY A 56 -24.32 -3.97 -11.15
N ILE A 57 -24.61 -2.76 -11.62
CA ILE A 57 -25.66 -1.91 -11.02
C ILE A 57 -27.00 -2.53 -11.42
N VAL A 58 -27.76 -3.02 -10.45
CA VAL A 58 -29.15 -3.49 -10.67
C VAL A 58 -30.07 -2.28 -10.51
N ASP A 59 -30.77 -1.90 -11.59
CA ASP A 59 -31.83 -0.89 -11.51
C ASP A 59 -33.03 -1.49 -10.76
N VAL A 60 -33.17 -1.15 -9.49
CA VAL A 60 -34.27 -1.56 -8.61
C VAL A 60 -35.51 -0.67 -8.77
N PHE A 61 -35.45 0.39 -9.56
CA PHE A 61 -36.53 1.34 -9.79
C PHE A 61 -37.09 1.26 -11.21
N GLY A 62 -37.12 0.05 -11.80
CA GLY A 62 -37.65 -0.22 -13.13
C GLY A 62 -38.88 0.64 -13.43
N ARG A 63 -38.72 1.54 -14.42
CA ARG A 63 -39.75 2.50 -14.83
C ARG A 63 -41.07 1.78 -15.10
N ARG A 64 -42.12 2.27 -14.46
CA ARG A 64 -43.51 1.89 -14.70
C ARG A 64 -44.02 2.49 -16.00
#